data_AF-A0A379UPV0-F1
#
_entry.id   AF-A0A379UPV0-F1
#
_cell.length_a   1.000
_cell.length_b   1.000
_cell.length_c   1.000
_cell.angle_alpha   90.00
_cell.angle_beta   90.00
_cell.angle_gamma   90.00
#
_symmetry.space_group_name_H-M   'P 1'
#
loop_
_entity.id
_entity.type
_entity.pdbx_description
1 polymer ?
#
loop_
_entity_poly.entity_id
_entity_poly.type
_entity_poly.pdbx_seq_one_letter_code
_entity_poly.pdbx_strand_id
1 'polypeptide(L)' 'MTSFLHAYFTRLHCQPLEVPTVEALRTLHLAHNCAIPFENLDVLPAS' A
#
# COMPACT_ATOMS: atom_id res chain seq x y z
N MET A 1 15.50 4.59 -1.84
CA MET A 1 14.20 4.35 -1.18
C MET A 1 14.15 5.05 0.17
N THR A 2 13.05 5.74 0.48
CA THR A 2 12.79 6.29 1.83
C THR A 2 12.39 5.18 2.80
N SER A 3 12.51 5.43 4.11
CA SER A 3 12.03 4.50 5.15
C SER A 3 10.54 4.16 4.99
N PHE A 4 9.74 5.16 4.61
CA PHE A 4 8.32 4.99 4.29
C PHE A 4 8.11 3.99 3.14
N LEU A 5 8.78 4.17 2.00
CA LEU A 5 8.60 3.29 0.84
C LEU A 5 9.00 1.85 1.15
N HIS A 6 10.05 1.64 1.93
CA HIS A 6 10.44 0.30 2.38
C HIS A 6 9.31 -0.39 3.14
N ALA A 7 8.79 0.25 4.19
CA ALA A 7 7.69 -0.31 4.99
C ALA A 7 6.41 -0.52 4.15
N TYR A 8 6.11 0.40 3.23
CA TYR A 8 4.97 0.28 2.33
C TYR A 8 5.07 -0.95 1.41
N PHE A 9 6.19 -1.12 0.71
CA PHE A 9 6.41 -2.30 -0.15
C PHE A 9 6.37 -3.61 0.65
N THR A 10 6.93 -3.62 1.87
CA THR A 10 6.82 -4.77 2.79
C THR A 10 5.37 -5.09 3.14
N ARG A 11 4.55 -4.08 3.47
CA ARG A 11 3.13 -4.27 3.80
C ARG A 11 2.31 -4.79 2.62
N LEU A 12 2.66 -4.38 1.41
CA LEU A 12 2.01 -4.80 0.17
C LEU A 12 2.46 -6.17 -0.35
N HIS A 13 3.47 -6.81 0.26
CA HIS A 13 4.13 -8.01 -0.27
C HIS A 13 4.60 -7.83 -1.74
N CYS A 14 5.03 -6.62 -2.08
CA CYS A 14 5.41 -6.23 -3.43
C CYS A 14 6.90 -5.90 -3.50
N GLN A 15 7.53 -6.21 -4.64
CA GLN A 15 8.91 -5.80 -4.88
C GLN A 15 8.98 -4.28 -5.10
N PRO A 16 10.07 -3.61 -4.68
CA PRO A 16 10.22 -2.18 -4.90
C PRO A 16 10.14 -1.79 -6.38
N LEU A 17 9.34 -0.76 -6.66
CA LEU A 17 9.18 -0.17 -7.99
C LEU A 17 9.72 1.27 -7.95
N GLU A 18 10.88 1.49 -8.59
CA GLU A 18 11.61 2.78 -8.50
C GLU A 18 11.33 3.73 -9.66
N VAL A 19 10.77 3.24 -10.77
CA VAL A 19 10.48 4.03 -11.96
C VAL A 19 8.98 4.35 -12.02
N PRO A 20 8.58 5.62 -12.12
CA PRO A 20 7.17 6.02 -12.15
C PRO A 20 6.54 5.79 -13.53
N THR A 21 6.23 4.54 -13.86
CA THR A 21 5.50 4.17 -15.09
C THR A 21 4.03 3.86 -14.81
N VAL A 22 3.21 3.80 -15.87
CA VAL A 22 1.79 3.41 -15.77
C VAL A 22 1.67 1.97 -15.26
N GLU A 23 2.57 1.08 -15.66
CA GLU A 23 2.64 -0.31 -15.23
C GLU A 23 2.95 -0.40 -13.72
N ALA A 24 3.90 0.41 -13.24
CA ALA A 24 4.21 0.49 -11.82
C ALA A 24 2.97 0.93 -11.01
N LEU A 25 2.24 1.93 -11.50
CA LEU A 25 1.00 2.37 -10.86
C LEU A 25 -0.08 1.27 -10.85
N ARG A 26 -0.29 0.57 -11.96
CA ARG A 26 -1.27 -0.53 -12.05
C ARG A 26 -0.98 -1.64 -11.05
N THR A 27 0.29 -2.08 -10.96
CA THR A 27 0.71 -3.12 -10.02
C THR A 27 0.55 -2.66 -8.57
N LEU A 28 1.00 -1.44 -8.25
CA LEU A 28 0.89 -0.88 -6.91
C LEU A 28 -0.56 -0.72 -6.47
N HIS A 29 -1.42 -0.25 -7.37
CA HIS A 29 -2.84 -0.05 -7.09
C HIS A 29 -3.54 -1.37 -6.75
N LEU A 30 -3.29 -2.43 -7.52
CA LEU A 30 -3.86 -3.76 -7.23
C LEU A 30 -3.33 -4.31 -5.90
N ALA A 31 -2.02 -4.26 -5.68
CA ALA A 31 -1.39 -4.75 -4.45
C ALA A 31 -1.93 -4.03 -3.19
N HIS A 32 -2.14 -2.71 -3.28
CA HIS A 32 -2.75 -1.92 -2.20
C HIS A 32 -4.15 -2.43 -1.84
N ASN A 33 -5.03 -2.58 -2.83
CA ASN A 33 -6.40 -3.04 -2.61
C ASN A 33 -6.48 -4.45 -2.00
N CYS A 34 -5.49 -5.31 -2.27
CA CYS A 34 -5.44 -6.65 -1.68
C CYS A 34 -4.86 -6.67 -0.26
N ALA A 35 -3.94 -5.75 0.06
CA ALA A 35 -3.20 -5.80 1.32
C ALA A 35 -3.79 -4.89 2.41
N ILE A 36 -4.29 -3.70 2.04
CA ILE A 36 -4.75 -2.68 2.97
C ILE A 36 -6.28 -2.64 2.91
N PRO A 37 -6.98 -3.03 4.00
CA PRO A 37 -8.42 -3.00 4.01
C PRO A 37 -8.94 -1.57 4.05
N PHE A 38 -10.13 -1.37 3.50
CA PHE A 38 -10.92 -0.20 3.84
C PHE A 38 -11.57 -0.45 5.22
N GLU A 39 -11.29 0.41 6.18
CA GLU A 39 -11.88 0.33 7.52
C GLU A 39 -12.20 1.71 8.09
N ASN A 40 -13.13 1.77 9.03
CA ASN A 40 -13.56 2.99 9.71
C ASN A 40 -13.57 2.81 11.25
N LEU A 41 -12.78 1.86 11.77
CA LEU A 41 -12.83 1.46 13.17
C LEU A 41 -12.42 2.59 14.12
N ASP A 42 -11.41 3.39 13.75
CA ASP A 42 -10.93 4.51 14.58
C ASP A 42 -11.91 5.69 14.68
N VAL A 43 -12.88 5.79 13.76
CA VAL A 43 -13.93 6.82 13.81
C VAL A 43 -15.09 6.37 14.70
N LEU A 44 -15.33 5.07 14.80
CA LEU A 44 -16.39 4.54 15.65
C LEU A 44 -15.91 4.59 17.11
N PRO A 45 -16.71 5.15 18.04
CA PRO A 45 -16.38 5.06 19.46
C PRO A 45 -16.37 3.60 19.89
N ALA A 46 -15.36 3.20 20.66
CA ALA A 46 -15.34 1.89 21.31
C ALA A 46 -16.60 1.79 22.19
N SER A 47 -17.54 0.93 21.77
CA SER A 47 -18.78 0.64 22.49
C SER A 47 -18.54 -0.14 23.76
#